data_AF-A0A564Z3E1-F1
#
_entry.id   AF-A0A564Z3E1-F1
#
_cell.length_a   1.000
_cell.length_b   1.000
_cell.length_c   1.000
_cell.angle_alpha   90.00
_cell.angle_beta   90.00
_cell.angle_gamma   90.00
#
_symmetry.space_group_name_H-M   'P 1'
#
loop_
_entity.id
_entity.type
_entity.pdbx_description
1 polymer ?
#
loop_
_entity_poly.entity_id
_entity_poly.type
_entity_poly.pdbx_seq_one_letter_code
_entity_poly.pdbx_strand_id
1 'polypeptide(L)'
;MSLCNAKFKCLTISRRAEVNSKTFSSPLNGNIERADFQNISSDEQQCFLYVCGLQYSKNVDVRHGVLSGSERGPNITLLDVITEYHQIGNPKKDTALIREGLQTNPQFNDY
;
A
#
# COMPACT_ATOMS: atom_id res chain seq x y z
N MET A 1 8.35 1.66 -14.80
CA MET A 1 7.57 0.77 -13.91
C MET A 1 8.53 0.35 -12.81
N SER A 2 8.21 0.57 -11.54
CA SER A 2 9.10 0.21 -10.44
C SER A 2 9.13 -1.30 -10.21
N LEU A 3 10.18 -1.79 -9.54
CA LEU A 3 10.31 -3.19 -9.13
C LEU A 3 9.16 -3.61 -8.20
N CYS A 4 8.76 -2.70 -7.32
CA CYS A 4 7.65 -2.90 -6.39
C CYS A 4 6.31 -3.13 -7.11
N ASN A 5 6.01 -2.31 -8.13
CA ASN A 5 4.83 -2.48 -8.97
C ASN A 5 4.90 -3.77 -9.81
N ALA A 6 6.09 -4.16 -10.29
CA ALA A 6 6.28 -5.43 -10.99
C ALA A 6 5.99 -6.64 -10.08
N LYS A 7 6.50 -6.64 -8.84
CA LYS A 7 6.22 -7.66 -7.80
C LYS A 7 4.72 -7.76 -7.52
N PHE A 8 4.08 -6.64 -7.23
CA PHE A 8 2.64 -6.60 -6.93
C PHE A 8 1.78 -7.05 -8.11
N LYS A 9 2.09 -6.61 -9.32
CA LYS A 9 1.40 -7.05 -10.54
C LYS A 9 1.54 -8.56 -10.77
N CYS A 10 2.71 -9.13 -10.46
CA CYS A 10 2.93 -10.56 -10.57
C CYS A 10 2.12 -11.35 -9.52
N LEU A 11 1.96 -10.82 -8.30
CA LEU A 11 1.19 -11.49 -7.24
C LEU A 11 -0.33 -11.38 -7.42
N THR A 12 -0.78 -10.36 -8.14
CA THR A 12 -2.21 -10.12 -8.37
C THR A 12 -2.71 -10.66 -9.71
N ILE A 13 -1.82 -11.14 -10.58
CA ILE A 13 -2.23 -11.68 -11.88
C ILE A 13 -3.12 -12.90 -11.68
N SER A 14 -4.31 -12.85 -12.28
CA SER A 14 -5.29 -13.93 -12.21
C SER A 14 -5.64 -14.41 -13.60
N ARG A 15 -5.70 -15.73 -13.79
CA ARG A 15 -6.14 -16.33 -15.05
C ARG A 15 -7.65 -16.20 -15.17
N ARG A 16 -8.11 -15.60 -16.27
CA ARG A 16 -9.55 -15.58 -16.60
C ARG A 16 -10.03 -16.97 -17.02
N ALA A 17 -11.32 -17.25 -16.85
CA ALA A 17 -11.89 -18.57 -17.08
C ALA A 17 -11.72 -19.05 -18.53
N GLU A 18 -11.77 -18.13 -19.48
CA GLU A 18 -11.67 -18.33 -20.92
C GLU A 18 -10.23 -18.53 -21.42
N VAL A 19 -9.22 -18.22 -20.61
CA VAL A 19 -7.81 -18.30 -21.01
C VAL A 19 -7.23 -19.66 -20.61
N ASN A 20 -6.74 -20.41 -21.60
CA ASN A 20 -6.09 -21.69 -21.33
C ASN A 20 -4.74 -21.52 -20.60
N SER A 21 -4.27 -22.59 -19.94
CA SER A 21 -3.05 -22.57 -19.14
C SER A 21 -1.79 -22.16 -19.93
N LYS A 22 -1.66 -22.62 -21.18
CA LYS A 22 -0.50 -22.32 -22.04
C LYS A 22 -0.45 -20.86 -22.44
N THR A 23 -1.60 -20.25 -22.72
CA THR A 23 -1.68 -18.82 -23.06
C THR A 23 -1.42 -17.95 -21.83
N PHE A 24 -1.78 -18.42 -20.64
CA PHE A 24 -1.54 -17.71 -19.38
C PHE A 24 -0.07 -17.75 -18.92
N SER A 25 0.70 -18.77 -19.28
CA SER A 25 2.08 -18.92 -18.80
C SER A 25 3.02 -17.83 -19.33
N SER A 26 2.80 -17.35 -20.56
CA SER A 26 3.65 -16.33 -21.17
C SER A 26 3.63 -14.97 -20.42
N PRO A 27 2.47 -14.35 -20.12
CA PRO A 27 2.43 -13.13 -19.32
C PRO A 27 2.87 -13.36 -17.87
N LEU A 28 2.67 -14.56 -17.31
CA LEU A 28 3.15 -14.90 -15.98
C LEU A 28 4.69 -14.91 -15.92
N ASN A 29 5.36 -15.61 -16.83
CA ASN A 29 6.82 -15.65 -16.89
C ASN A 29 7.42 -14.25 -17.05
N GLY A 30 6.87 -13.44 -17.96
CA GLY A 30 7.35 -12.08 -18.16
C GLY A 30 7.13 -11.16 -16.95
N ASN A 31 6.19 -11.46 -16.05
CA ASN A 31 6.04 -10.71 -14.80
C ASN A 31 6.99 -11.22 -13.72
N ILE A 32 7.24 -12.53 -13.64
CA ILE A 32 8.21 -13.14 -12.70
C ILE A 32 9.61 -12.59 -12.97
N GLU A 33 10.05 -12.57 -14.24
CA GLU A 33 11.36 -12.05 -14.63
C GLU A 33 11.54 -10.57 -14.26
N ARG A 34 10.49 -9.76 -14.39
CA ARG A 34 10.53 -8.32 -14.06
C ARG A 34 10.42 -8.04 -12.56
N ALA A 35 9.87 -8.98 -11.79
CA ALA A 35 9.60 -8.79 -10.37
C ALA A 35 10.85 -8.98 -9.50
N ASP A 36 11.89 -9.67 -10.00
CA ASP A 36 13.11 -10.00 -9.25
C ASP A 36 12.81 -10.51 -7.84
N PHE A 37 12.02 -11.58 -7.74
CA PHE A 37 11.67 -12.19 -6.46
C PHE A 37 12.88 -12.79 -5.72
N GLN A 38 14.05 -12.88 -6.35
CA GLN A 38 15.26 -13.40 -5.71
C GLN A 38 15.84 -12.42 -4.68
N ASN A 39 15.56 -11.12 -4.82
CA ASN A 39 16.09 -10.06 -3.97
C ASN A 39 14.99 -9.40 -3.13
N ILE A 40 14.13 -10.20 -2.50
CA ILE A 40 13.07 -9.71 -1.62
C ILE A 40 13.37 -10.07 -0.16
N SER A 41 13.23 -9.11 0.75
CA SER A 41 13.35 -9.40 2.19
C SER A 41 12.09 -10.12 2.70
N SER A 42 12.20 -10.80 3.86
CA SER A 42 11.03 -11.44 4.48
C SER A 42 9.94 -10.42 4.83
N ASP A 43 10.34 -9.23 5.28
CA ASP A 43 9.41 -8.16 5.65
C ASP A 43 8.69 -7.59 4.42
N GLU A 44 9.41 -7.36 3.33
CA GLU A 44 8.80 -6.97 2.05
C GLU A 44 7.80 -8.03 1.58
N GLN A 45 8.18 -9.31 1.64
CA GLN A 45 7.31 -10.42 1.25
C GLN A 45 6.01 -10.44 2.08
N GLN A 46 6.10 -10.26 3.40
CA GLN A 46 4.92 -10.16 4.28
C GLN A 46 4.02 -8.97 3.91
N CYS A 47 4.62 -7.81 3.62
CA CYS A 47 3.89 -6.63 3.18
C CYS A 47 3.11 -6.90 1.88
N PHE A 48 3.75 -7.47 0.87
CA PHE A 48 3.07 -7.78 -0.40
C PHE A 48 1.93 -8.77 -0.22
N LEU A 49 2.11 -9.82 0.57
CA LEU A 49 1.06 -10.81 0.85
C LEU A 49 -0.15 -10.15 1.55
N TYR A 50 0.10 -9.25 2.50
CA TYR A 50 -0.95 -8.50 3.16
C TYR A 50 -1.73 -7.61 2.16
N VAL A 51 -1.00 -6.84 1.33
CA VAL A 51 -1.59 -5.96 0.31
C VAL A 51 -2.38 -6.76 -0.74
N CYS A 52 -1.94 -7.97 -1.10
CA CYS A 52 -2.70 -8.87 -1.96
C CYS A 52 -4.06 -9.29 -1.38
N GLY A 53 -4.20 -9.32 -0.04
CA GLY A 53 -5.48 -9.51 0.64
C GLY A 53 -6.39 -8.26 0.61
N LEU A 54 -5.84 -7.09 0.32
CA LEU A 54 -6.56 -5.81 0.28
C LEU A 54 -7.19 -5.52 -1.10
N GLN A 55 -7.81 -6.49 -1.76
CA GLN A 55 -8.28 -6.33 -3.15
C GLN A 55 -9.47 -5.37 -3.34
N TYR A 56 -10.20 -5.03 -2.26
CA TYR A 56 -11.32 -4.10 -2.34
C TYR A 56 -10.89 -2.68 -2.76
N SER A 57 -11.74 -1.98 -3.51
CA SER A 57 -11.49 -0.61 -4.00
C SER A 57 -11.23 0.41 -2.89
N LYS A 58 -11.84 0.22 -1.72
CA LYS A 58 -11.61 1.06 -0.52
C LYS A 58 -10.16 1.06 0.00
N ASN A 59 -9.34 0.12 -0.45
CA ASN A 59 -7.94 0.00 -0.01
C ASN A 59 -6.94 0.49 -1.07
N VAL A 60 -7.39 1.14 -2.16
CA VAL A 60 -6.50 1.66 -3.22
C VAL A 60 -5.36 2.49 -2.63
N ASP A 61 -5.68 3.38 -1.70
CA ASP A 61 -4.71 4.30 -1.09
C ASP A 61 -3.66 3.55 -0.27
N VAL A 62 -4.08 2.53 0.50
CA VAL A 62 -3.17 1.66 1.25
C VAL A 62 -2.24 0.91 0.29
N ARG A 63 -2.77 0.36 -0.81
CA ARG A 63 -1.94 -0.30 -1.82
C ARG A 63 -0.94 0.67 -2.43
N HIS A 64 -1.34 1.92 -2.69
CA HIS A 64 -0.47 2.94 -3.24
C HIS A 64 0.62 3.36 -2.25
N GLY A 65 0.28 3.51 -0.96
CA GLY A 65 1.19 3.80 0.14
C GLY A 65 2.33 2.78 0.22
N VAL A 66 1.98 1.49 0.31
CA VAL A 66 2.97 0.39 0.36
C VAL A 66 3.86 0.35 -0.88
N LEU A 67 3.26 0.48 -2.07
CA LEU A 67 4.01 0.49 -3.33
C LEU A 67 5.01 1.65 -3.38
N SER A 68 4.61 2.83 -2.90
CA SER A 68 5.46 4.02 -2.87
C SER A 68 6.50 4.01 -1.75
N GLY A 69 6.23 3.32 -0.63
CA GLY A 69 7.13 3.21 0.51
C GLY A 69 8.27 2.23 0.24
N SER A 70 7.99 1.08 -0.36
CA SER A 70 9.02 0.11 -0.78
C SER A 70 9.91 0.65 -1.91
N GLU A 71 9.43 1.60 -2.72
CA GLU A 71 10.27 2.32 -3.69
C GLU A 71 11.29 3.28 -3.03
N ARG A 72 11.04 3.74 -1.79
CA ARG A 72 11.95 4.64 -1.06
C ARG A 72 13.02 3.88 -0.27
N GLY A 73 12.89 2.56 -0.12
CA GLY A 73 13.91 1.71 0.48
C GLY A 73 13.37 0.39 1.06
N PRO A 74 14.25 -0.57 1.37
CA PRO A 74 13.89 -1.96 1.72
C PRO A 74 13.32 -2.15 3.15
N ASN A 75 12.93 -1.07 3.83
CA ASN A 75 12.59 -1.07 5.26
C ASN A 75 11.09 -0.91 5.53
N ILE A 76 10.23 -1.15 4.54
CA ILE A 76 8.79 -1.17 4.84
C ILE A 76 8.47 -2.43 5.65
N THR A 77 7.87 -2.23 6.82
CA THR A 77 7.46 -3.34 7.69
C THR A 77 5.96 -3.57 7.58
N LEU A 78 5.52 -4.79 7.89
CA LEU A 78 4.09 -5.11 7.94
C LEU A 78 3.33 -4.19 8.92
N LEU A 79 3.99 -3.75 9.98
CA LEU A 79 3.42 -2.82 10.96
C LEU A 79 3.14 -1.44 10.35
N ASP A 80 4.02 -0.94 9.48
CA ASP A 80 3.81 0.32 8.77
C ASP A 80 2.58 0.22 7.87
N VAL A 81 2.45 -0.89 7.14
CA VAL A 81 1.29 -1.16 6.26
C VAL A 81 -0.02 -1.21 7.05
N ILE A 82 -0.02 -1.90 8.19
CA ILE A 82 -1.19 -2.00 9.07
C ILE A 82 -1.55 -0.63 9.65
N THR A 83 -0.54 0.16 10.04
CA THR A 83 -0.73 1.52 10.56
C THR A 83 -1.37 2.43 9.51
N GLU A 84 -0.84 2.41 8.28
CA GLU A 84 -1.39 3.18 7.16
C GLU A 84 -2.81 2.73 6.79
N TYR A 85 -3.08 1.42 6.81
CA TYR A 85 -4.42 0.86 6.64
C TYR A 85 -5.42 1.40 7.69
N HIS A 86 -5.02 1.46 8.96
CA HIS A 86 -5.87 1.97 10.02
C HIS A 86 -6.05 3.50 10.00
N GLN A 87 -5.01 4.24 9.60
CA GLN A 87 -5.10 5.70 9.44
C GLN A 87 -6.08 6.07 8.31
N ILE A 88 -5.98 5.41 7.16
CA ILE A 88 -6.89 5.62 6.02
C ILE A 88 -8.31 5.15 6.37
N GLY A 89 -8.44 4.04 7.10
CA GLY A 89 -9.73 3.50 7.54
C GLY A 89 -10.42 4.29 8.66
N ASN A 90 -9.68 5.12 9.40
CA ASN A 90 -10.21 5.92 10.51
C ASN A 90 -9.80 7.39 10.40
N PRO A 91 -10.40 8.15 9.46
CA PRO A 91 -10.09 9.57 9.28
C PRO A 91 -10.50 10.46 10.48
N LYS A 92 -11.12 9.90 11.53
CA LYS A 92 -11.72 10.66 12.64
C LYS A 92 -10.77 11.06 13.77
N LYS A 93 -9.48 10.71 13.74
CA LYS A 93 -8.55 11.13 14.82
C LYS A 93 -7.82 12.45 14.58
N ASP A 94 -7.65 12.89 13.33
CA ASP A 94 -6.90 14.14 13.06
C ASP A 94 -7.77 15.39 12.98
N THR A 95 -9.09 15.24 12.88
CA THR A 95 -10.01 16.40 12.87
C THR A 95 -10.44 16.88 14.26
N ALA A 96 -10.09 16.16 15.33
CA ALA A 96 -10.40 16.55 16.70
C ALA A 96 -9.44 17.62 17.25
N LEU A 97 -8.19 17.67 16.77
CA LEU A 97 -7.18 18.61 17.29
C LEU A 97 -7.29 20.03 16.72
N ILE A 98 -8.04 20.24 15.62
CA ILE A 98 -8.20 21.56 15.00
C ILE A 98 -9.40 22.34 15.57
N ARG A 99 -10.35 21.68 16.25
CA ARG A 99 -11.53 22.36 16.78
C ARG A 99 -11.42 22.81 18.24
N GLU A 100 -10.51 22.23 19.01
CA GLU A 100 -10.35 22.58 20.43
C GLU A 100 -9.38 23.75 20.66
N GLY A 101 -8.55 24.10 19.66
CA GLY A 101 -7.60 25.21 19.73
C GLY A 101 -8.13 26.60 19.30
N LEU A 102 -9.39 26.70 18.85
CA LEU A 102 -9.93 27.96 18.27
C LEU A 102 -11.05 28.62 19.08
N GLN A 103 -11.31 28.22 20.33
CA GLN A 103 -12.40 28.82 21.14
C GLN A 103 -12.03 29.39 22.51
N THR A 104 -10.76 29.54 22.87
CA THR A 104 -10.40 30.29 24.10
C THR A 104 -9.20 31.21 23.91
N ASN A 105 -9.36 32.29 23.14
CA ASN A 105 -8.78 33.60 23.52
C ASN A 105 -9.26 34.74 22.60
N PRO A 106 -10.02 35.71 23.13
CA PRO A 106 -9.79 37.09 22.83
C PRO A 106 -8.98 37.70 23.98
N GLN A 107 -7.65 37.70 23.84
CA GLN A 107 -6.86 38.75 24.47
C GLN A 107 -7.12 40.03 23.68
N PHE A 108 -7.86 40.95 24.30
CA PHE A 108 -7.68 42.38 24.05
C PHE A 108 -7.28 42.99 25.39
N ASN A 109 -6.00 43.35 25.50
CA ASN A 109 -5.48 44.20 26.58
C ASN A 109 -5.23 45.60 26.02
N ASP A 110 -5.65 46.58 26.81
CA ASP A 110 -5.15 47.96 27.00
C ASP A 110 -5.14 48.95 25.81
N TYR A 111 -6.03 49.96 25.86
CA TYR A 111 -5.76 51.33 26.37
C TYR A 111 -7.07 52.11 26.56
#